data_AF-A0A1Q6Y3M1-F1
#
_entry.id   AF-A0A1Q6Y3M1-F1
#
_cell.length_a   1.000
_cell.length_b   1.000
_cell.length_c   1.000
_cell.angle_alpha   90.00
_cell.angle_beta   90.00
_cell.angle_gamma   90.00
#
_symmetry.space_group_name_H-M   'P 1'
#
loop_
_entity.id
_entity.type
_entity.pdbx_description
1 polymer ?
#
loop_
_entity_poly.entity_id
_entity_poly.type
_entity_poly.pdbx_seq_one_letter_code
_entity_poly.pdbx_strand_id
1 'polypeptide(L)'
;MNRRVSVWKYVRLKNGRWRYCKPAVAKNGKIKADWVIVKGKHQRHLEGTFYLHRYDRNKEIWRKIGPKAQEALDAAESEMTYLPRVFRSSRLISPNLSIEAASHGWLEEVKLSTRPETYELYEHTVREFRAWNSNGGPRHRFMADFSRLDFLTY
;
A
#
# COMPACT_ATOMS: atom_id res chain seq x y z
N MET A 1 -1.89 -13.33 -0.24
CA MET A 1 -1.41 -11.92 -0.22
C MET A 1 0.08 -11.91 0.12
N ASN A 2 0.95 -11.99 -0.89
CA ASN A 2 2.40 -12.14 -0.69
C ASN A 2 3.08 -10.77 -0.50
N ARG A 3 2.86 -10.13 0.66
CA ARG A 3 3.50 -8.84 1.00
C ARG A 3 4.91 -9.08 1.56
N ARG A 4 5.85 -9.42 0.68
CA ARG A 4 7.27 -9.57 1.03
C ARG A 4 8.01 -8.28 0.68
N VAL A 5 8.53 -7.59 1.70
CA VAL A 5 9.51 -6.52 1.51
C VAL A 5 10.88 -7.17 1.32
N SER A 6 11.63 -6.76 0.29
CA SER A 6 12.96 -7.29 0.01
C SER A 6 13.93 -6.15 -0.29
N VAL A 7 15.12 -6.22 0.28
CA VAL A 7 16.20 -5.25 0.03
C VAL A 7 17.06 -5.73 -1.14
N TRP A 8 17.40 -4.82 -2.05
CA TRP A 8 18.25 -5.06 -3.21
C TRP A 8 19.35 -4.01 -3.28
N LYS A 9 20.54 -4.39 -3.75
CA LYS A 9 21.63 -3.46 -4.03
C LYS A 9 21.85 -3.36 -5.54
N TYR A 10 21.90 -2.15 -6.07
CA TYR A 10 22.22 -1.90 -7.48
C TYR A 10 23.73 -1.76 -7.64
N VAL A 11 24.38 -2.76 -8.23
CA VAL A 11 25.84 -2.87 -8.32
C VAL A 11 26.29 -3.02 -9.77
N ARG A 12 27.52 -2.59 -10.06
CA ARG A 12 28.17 -2.79 -11.35
C ARG A 12 28.93 -4.11 -11.34
N LEU A 13 28.55 -5.03 -12.23
CA LEU A 13 29.23 -6.31 -12.37
C LEU A 13 30.58 -6.13 -13.11
N LYS A 14 31.48 -7.12 -13.00
CA LYS A 14 32.79 -7.11 -13.69
C LYS A 14 32.71 -6.94 -15.21
N ASN A 15 31.57 -7.29 -15.81
CA ASN A 15 31.28 -7.09 -17.24
C ASN A 15 30.78 -5.67 -17.57
N GLY A 16 30.90 -4.72 -16.65
CA GLY A 16 30.53 -3.31 -16.82
C GLY A 16 29.03 -3.03 -16.71
N ARG A 17 28.16 -4.05 -16.64
CA ARG A 17 26.69 -3.90 -16.59
C ARG A 17 26.20 -3.72 -15.16
N TRP A 18 25.24 -2.82 -14.97
CA TRP A 18 24.56 -2.63 -13.70
C TRP A 18 23.43 -3.65 -13.52
N ARG A 19 23.31 -4.23 -12.32
CA ARG A 19 22.21 -5.12 -11.96
C ARG A 19 21.80 -4.99 -10.50
N TYR A 20 20.52 -5.23 -10.24
CA TYR A 20 20.00 -5.45 -8.90
C TYR A 20 20.41 -6.84 -8.42
N CYS A 21 21.12 -6.88 -7.29
CA CYS A 21 21.57 -8.12 -6.65
C CYS A 21 21.09 -8.14 -5.20
N LYS A 22 20.83 -9.34 -4.68
CA LYS A 22 20.47 -9.48 -3.27
C LYS A 22 21.70 -9.24 -2.39
N PRO A 23 21.59 -8.43 -1.33
CA PRO A 23 22.67 -8.29 -0.36
C PRO A 23 22.93 -9.62 0.35
N ALA A 24 24.20 -9.87 0.67
CA ALA A 24 24.58 -11.01 1.48
C ALA A 24 24.22 -10.73 2.94
N VAL A 25 23.57 -11.69 3.58
CA VAL A 25 23.15 -11.59 4.98
C VAL A 25 24.16 -12.38 5.83
N ALA A 26 24.66 -11.77 6.91
CA ALA A 26 25.49 -12.46 7.88
C ALA A 26 24.67 -13.48 8.68
N LYS A 27 25.34 -14.42 9.37
CA LYS A 27 24.67 -15.38 10.26
C LYS A 27 23.76 -14.71 11.31
N ASN A 28 24.07 -13.47 11.68
CA ASN A 28 23.29 -12.67 12.64
C ASN A 28 22.09 -11.93 12.01
N GLY A 29 21.69 -12.27 10.77
CA GLY A 29 20.57 -11.61 10.08
C GLY A 29 20.86 -10.20 9.54
N LYS A 30 22.02 -9.62 9.87
CA LYS A 30 22.44 -8.29 9.37
C LYS A 30 22.98 -8.36 7.95
N ILE A 31 22.58 -7.44 7.08
CA ILE A 31 23.16 -7.26 5.74
C ILE A 31 24.64 -6.86 5.86
N LYS A 32 25.52 -7.55 5.14
CA LYS A 32 26.90 -7.12 4.93
C LYS A 32 26.93 -6.06 3.83
N ALA A 33 27.22 -4.82 4.19
CA ALA A 33 27.09 -3.64 3.32
C ALA A 33 27.76 -3.77 1.94
N ASP A 34 28.98 -4.33 1.93
CA ASP A 34 29.77 -4.46 0.70
C ASP A 34 29.52 -5.78 -0.02
N TRP A 35 28.78 -6.72 0.55
CA TRP A 35 28.68 -8.07 0.02
C TRP A 35 27.32 -8.31 -0.62
N VAL A 36 27.33 -8.75 -1.87
CA VAL A 36 26.14 -9.11 -2.63
C VAL A 36 26.28 -10.52 -3.18
N ILE A 37 25.15 -11.20 -3.36
CA ILE A 37 25.10 -12.54 -3.93
C ILE A 37 24.84 -12.38 -5.43
N VAL A 38 25.85 -12.71 -6.24
CA VAL A 38 25.77 -12.69 -7.71
C VAL A 38 25.91 -14.13 -8.20
N LYS A 39 24.88 -14.68 -8.84
CA LYS A 39 24.84 -16.08 -9.32
C LYS A 39 25.24 -17.10 -8.22
N GLY A 40 24.78 -16.90 -6.99
CA GLY A 40 25.09 -17.76 -5.85
C GLY A 40 26.48 -17.58 -5.24
N LYS A 41 27.33 -16.71 -5.79
CA LYS A 41 28.65 -16.39 -5.22
C LYS A 41 28.62 -15.07 -4.47
N HIS A 42 29.19 -15.05 -3.27
CA HIS A 42 29.44 -13.83 -2.52
C HIS A 42 30.50 -12.99 -3.24
N GLN A 43 30.13 -11.79 -3.66
CA GLN A 43 31.04 -10.82 -4.27
C GLN A 43 31.03 -9.53 -3.47
N ARG A 44 32.23 -8.95 -3.28
CA ARG A 44 32.39 -7.66 -2.64
C ARG A 44 32.28 -6.54 -3.69
N HIS A 45 31.33 -5.64 -3.48
CA HIS A 45 31.05 -4.45 -4.28
C HIS A 45 30.86 -3.28 -3.31
N LEU A 46 31.88 -2.44 -3.20
CA LEU A 46 31.87 -1.20 -2.42
C LEU A 46 30.90 -0.17 -3.02
N GLU A 47 30.74 -0.22 -4.35
CA GLU A 47 29.88 0.65 -5.13
C GLU A 47 28.42 0.22 -5.06
N GLY A 48 27.51 1.18 -5.22
CA GLY A 48 26.08 0.93 -5.42
C GLY A 48 25.15 1.52 -4.37
N THR A 49 23.87 1.60 -4.73
CA THR A 49 22.81 2.13 -3.85
C THR A 49 21.86 1.01 -3.45
N PHE A 50 21.35 1.05 -2.22
CA PHE A 50 20.29 0.16 -1.74
C PHE A 50 18.91 0.66 -2.14
N TYR A 51 18.09 -0.30 -2.54
CA TYR A 51 16.69 -0.13 -2.91
C TYR A 51 15.83 -1.09 -2.12
N LEU A 52 14.64 -0.63 -1.75
CA LEU A 52 13.58 -1.44 -1.19
C LEU A 52 12.62 -1.84 -2.31
N HIS A 53 12.33 -3.12 -2.39
CA HIS A 53 11.37 -3.68 -3.34
C HIS A 53 10.18 -4.26 -2.59
N ARG A 54 8.98 -3.86 -2.97
CA ARG A 54 7.72 -4.40 -2.43
C ARG A 54 6.66 -4.52 -3.52
N TYR A 55 5.74 -5.46 -3.30
CA TYR A 55 4.52 -5.58 -4.09
C TYR A 55 3.35 -4.99 -3.31
N ASP A 56 2.61 -4.06 -3.92
CA ASP A 56 1.35 -3.56 -3.39
C ASP A 56 0.24 -3.68 -4.43
N ARG A 57 -0.77 -4.51 -4.12
CA ARG A 57 -1.97 -4.74 -4.99
C ARG A 57 -1.63 -4.87 -6.49
N ASN A 58 -0.64 -5.72 -6.82
CA ASN A 58 -0.12 -5.98 -8.18
C ASN A 58 0.78 -4.89 -8.80
N LYS A 59 1.13 -3.82 -8.07
CA LYS A 59 2.14 -2.84 -8.49
C LYS A 59 3.48 -3.12 -7.81
N GLU A 60 4.54 -3.14 -8.59
CA GLU A 60 5.92 -3.17 -8.08
C GLU A 60 6.34 -1.76 -7.68
N ILE A 61 6.78 -1.62 -6.43
CA ILE A 61 7.25 -0.34 -5.91
C ILE A 61 8.73 -0.51 -5.54
N TRP A 62 9.56 0.31 -6.18
CA TRP A 62 10.99 0.41 -5.94
C TRP A 62 11.28 1.75 -5.26
N ARG A 63 11.77 1.71 -4.02
CA ARG A 63 12.14 2.91 -3.26
C ARG A 63 13.64 2.98 -3.08
N LYS A 64 14.25 4.08 -3.52
CA LYS A 64 15.66 4.38 -3.27
C LYS A 64 15.85 4.74 -1.79
N ILE A 65 16.82 4.12 -1.12
CA ILE A 65 17.14 4.42 0.29
C ILE A 65 18.42 5.24 0.33
N GLY A 66 19.54 4.67 -0.12
CA GLY A 66 20.85 5.30 0.00
C GLY A 66 21.99 4.29 -0.08
N PRO A 67 23.24 4.75 0.07
CA PRO A 67 24.43 3.90 0.01
C PRO A 67 24.71 3.11 1.30
N LYS A 68 24.13 3.51 2.43
CA LYS A 68 24.38 2.88 3.74
C LYS A 68 23.49 1.66 3.96
N ALA A 69 24.10 0.56 4.39
CA ALA A 69 23.39 -0.71 4.60
C ALA A 69 22.54 -0.75 5.87
N GLN A 70 22.94 -0.04 6.93
CA GLN A 70 22.16 0.06 8.16
C GLN A 70 20.85 0.80 7.92
N GLU A 71 20.89 1.97 7.27
CA GLU A 71 19.69 2.72 6.89
C GLU A 71 18.74 1.89 6.01
N ALA A 72 19.28 1.01 5.15
CA ALA A 72 18.47 0.11 4.33
C ALA A 72 17.77 -1.00 5.14
N LEU A 73 18.41 -1.52 6.18
CA LEU A 73 17.81 -2.47 7.12
C LEU A 73 16.73 -1.80 7.97
N ASP A 74 17.07 -0.66 8.58
CA ASP A 74 16.15 0.08 9.45
C ASP A 74 14.91 0.53 8.67
N ALA A 75 15.07 0.95 7.42
CA ALA A 75 13.96 1.27 6.53
C ALA A 75 13.12 0.03 6.18
N ALA A 76 13.74 -1.12 5.92
CA ALA A 76 13.01 -2.36 5.63
C ALA A 76 12.23 -2.87 6.84
N GLU A 77 12.82 -2.82 8.03
CA GLU A 77 12.19 -3.20 9.30
C GLU A 77 11.07 -2.23 9.69
N SER A 78 11.31 -0.93 9.56
CA SER A 78 10.29 0.10 9.69
C SER A 78 9.13 -0.20 8.77
N GLU A 79 9.38 -0.42 7.48
CA GLU A 79 8.33 -0.65 6.50
C GLU A 79 7.58 -1.96 6.74
N MET A 80 8.26 -3.04 7.15
CA MET A 80 7.63 -4.27 7.62
C MET A 80 6.74 -4.06 8.85
N THR A 81 7.10 -3.14 9.75
CA THR A 81 6.33 -2.81 10.96
C THR A 81 5.17 -1.85 10.68
N TYR A 82 5.34 -0.89 9.76
CA TYR A 82 4.32 0.08 9.37
C TYR A 82 3.22 -0.55 8.51
N LEU A 83 3.53 -1.48 7.59
CA LEU A 83 2.54 -2.14 6.74
C LEU A 83 1.39 -2.83 7.50
N PRO A 84 1.63 -3.63 8.57
CA PRO A 84 0.54 -4.19 9.37
C PRO A 84 -0.17 -3.12 10.21
N ARG A 85 0.51 -2.04 10.61
CA ARG A 85 -0.06 -0.98 11.46
C ARG A 85 -1.02 -0.07 10.70
N VAL A 86 -0.67 0.36 9.48
CA VAL A 86 -1.58 1.09 8.57
C VAL A 86 -2.80 0.24 8.23
N PHE A 87 -2.62 -1.06 8.03
CA PHE A 87 -3.73 -1.98 7.76
C PHE A 87 -4.60 -2.27 9.00
N ARG A 88 -4.07 -2.07 10.22
CA ARG A 88 -4.86 -2.15 11.46
C ARG A 88 -5.58 -0.84 11.75
N SER A 89 -4.96 0.32 11.50
CA SER A 89 -5.63 1.62 11.69
C SER A 89 -6.65 1.94 10.59
N SER A 90 -6.47 1.44 9.36
CA SER A 90 -7.50 1.49 8.32
C SER A 90 -8.63 0.46 8.55
N ARG A 91 -8.47 -0.41 9.55
CA ARG A 91 -9.48 -1.33 10.06
C ARG A 91 -9.90 -0.92 11.47
N LEU A 92 -10.04 0.39 11.71
CA LEU A 92 -11.16 0.78 12.55
C LEU A 92 -12.42 0.20 11.89
N ILE A 93 -13.10 -0.61 12.67
CA ILE A 93 -14.11 -1.59 12.27
C ILE A 93 -15.34 -0.84 11.76
N SER A 94 -15.29 -0.36 10.52
CA SER A 94 -16.51 -0.32 9.74
C SER A 94 -16.74 -1.75 9.28
N PRO A 95 -17.87 -2.39 9.62
CA PRO A 95 -18.21 -3.65 8.98
C PRO A 95 -18.08 -3.44 7.46
N ASN A 96 -17.70 -4.47 6.70
CA ASN A 96 -17.72 -4.43 5.24
C ASN A 96 -19.19 -4.34 4.76
N LEU A 97 -19.84 -3.23 5.07
CA LEU A 97 -21.19 -2.89 4.67
C LEU A 97 -21.13 -2.61 3.18
N SER A 98 -22.01 -3.28 2.46
CA SER A 98 -22.29 -2.88 1.08
C SER A 98 -22.77 -1.44 1.09
N ILE A 99 -22.51 -0.74 -0.01
CA ILE A 99 -23.00 0.64 -0.19
C ILE A 99 -24.51 0.69 0.07
N GLU A 100 -25.23 -0.31 -0.45
CA GLU A 100 -26.69 -0.46 -0.29
C GLU A 100 -27.12 -0.57 1.18
N ALA A 101 -26.51 -1.48 1.95
CA ALA A 101 -26.84 -1.67 3.35
C ALA A 101 -26.47 -0.43 4.19
N ALA A 102 -25.33 0.18 3.91
CA ALA A 102 -24.88 1.39 4.60
C ALA A 102 -25.82 2.58 4.34
N SER A 103 -26.22 2.83 3.09
CA SER A 103 -27.11 3.97 2.83
C SER A 103 -28.54 3.70 3.27
N HIS A 104 -29.04 2.46 3.25
CA HIS A 104 -30.34 2.14 3.84
C HIS A 104 -30.34 2.37 5.36
N GLY A 105 -29.34 1.86 6.07
CA GLY A 105 -29.24 2.04 7.53
C GLY A 105 -29.16 3.52 7.93
N TRP A 106 -28.38 4.31 7.20
CA TRP A 106 -28.26 5.74 7.45
C TRP A 106 -29.55 6.51 7.12
N LEU A 107 -30.24 6.21 6.02
CA LEU A 107 -31.50 6.87 5.68
C LEU A 107 -32.60 6.59 6.72
N GLU A 108 -32.68 5.36 7.23
CA GLU A 108 -33.63 5.02 8.30
C GLU A 108 -33.33 5.78 9.61
N GLU A 109 -32.06 5.97 9.96
CA GLU A 109 -31.66 6.78 11.13
C GLU A 109 -32.02 8.26 10.95
N VAL A 110 -31.76 8.80 9.75
CA VAL A 110 -32.04 10.19 9.40
C VAL A 110 -33.54 10.46 9.36
N LYS A 111 -34.34 9.51 8.88
CA LYS A 111 -35.80 9.57 8.87
C LYS A 111 -36.40 9.77 10.27
N LEU A 112 -35.77 9.20 11.29
CA LEU A 112 -36.21 9.31 12.68
C LEU A 112 -35.85 10.67 13.32
N SER A 113 -34.84 11.35 12.79
CA SER A 113 -34.23 12.54 13.41
C SER A 113 -34.46 13.85 12.64
N THR A 114 -34.93 13.79 11.40
CA THR A 114 -35.03 14.95 10.51
C THR A 114 -36.44 15.21 9.98
N ARG A 115 -36.66 16.42 9.46
CA ARG A 115 -37.91 16.81 8.79
C ARG A 115 -38.06 16.07 7.46
N PRO A 116 -39.28 15.83 6.98
CA PRO A 116 -39.53 15.09 5.73
C PRO A 116 -38.84 15.73 4.52
N GLU A 117 -38.85 17.06 4.42
CA GLU A 117 -38.19 17.79 3.32
C GLU A 117 -36.67 17.57 3.29
N THR A 118 -36.06 17.46 4.47
CA THR A 118 -34.62 17.20 4.63
C THR A 118 -34.30 15.73 4.31
N TYR A 119 -35.18 14.81 4.69
CA TYR A 119 -35.08 13.40 4.35
C TYR A 119 -35.14 13.18 2.84
N GLU A 120 -36.09 13.81 2.13
CA GLU A 120 -36.23 13.70 0.67
C GLU A 120 -34.98 14.18 -0.06
N LEU A 121 -34.38 15.28 0.40
CA LEU A 121 -33.12 15.78 -0.15
C LEU A 121 -32.00 14.76 0.03
N TYR A 122 -31.86 14.21 1.23
CA TYR A 122 -30.83 13.21 1.53
C TYR A 122 -31.02 11.90 0.77
N GLU A 123 -32.26 11.44 0.62
CA GLU A 123 -32.60 10.28 -0.19
C GLU A 123 -32.18 10.51 -1.65
N HIS A 124 -32.49 11.70 -2.20
CA HIS A 124 -32.08 12.08 -3.54
C HIS A 124 -30.55 12.06 -3.70
N THR A 125 -29.81 12.71 -2.79
CA THR A 125 -28.34 12.76 -2.84
C THR A 125 -27.72 11.37 -2.74
N VAL A 126 -28.25 10.49 -1.88
CA VAL A 126 -27.79 9.10 -1.76
C VAL A 126 -28.03 8.33 -3.07
N ARG A 127 -29.17 8.57 -3.73
CA ARG A 127 -29.49 7.95 -5.02
C ARG A 127 -28.52 8.41 -6.11
N GLU A 128 -28.22 9.69 -6.18
CA GLU A 128 -27.23 10.26 -7.10
C GLU A 128 -25.85 9.66 -6.87
N PHE A 129 -25.41 9.56 -5.62
CA PHE A 129 -24.13 8.93 -5.26
C PHE A 129 -24.06 7.47 -5.73
N ARG A 130 -25.13 6.69 -5.53
CA ARG A 130 -25.21 5.28 -5.98
C ARG A 130 -25.18 5.18 -7.51
N ALA A 131 -25.89 6.07 -8.19
CA ALA A 131 -25.92 6.14 -9.65
C ALA A 131 -24.53 6.49 -10.20
N TRP A 132 -23.86 7.50 -9.64
CA TRP A 132 -22.49 7.86 -10.00
C TRP A 132 -21.51 6.70 -9.80
N ASN A 133 -21.53 6.03 -8.64
CA ASN A 133 -20.62 4.91 -8.38
C ASN A 133 -20.81 3.77 -9.41
N SER A 134 -22.04 3.58 -9.91
CA SER A 134 -22.35 2.56 -10.93
C SER A 134 -22.01 3.03 -12.35
N ASN A 135 -22.28 4.30 -12.66
CA ASN A 135 -22.25 4.91 -13.98
C ASN A 135 -21.29 6.12 -14.01
N GLY A 136 -19.97 5.83 -14.06
CA GLY A 136 -18.93 6.84 -14.25
C GLY A 136 -17.90 6.89 -13.11
N GLY A 137 -18.27 6.41 -11.92
CA GLY A 137 -17.40 6.30 -10.76
C GLY A 137 -16.61 4.98 -10.67
N PRO A 138 -15.98 4.72 -9.52
CA PRO A 138 -15.03 3.61 -9.34
C PRO A 138 -15.67 2.22 -9.21
N ARG A 139 -17.01 2.11 -9.15
CA ARG A 139 -17.78 0.86 -9.04
C ARG A 139 -17.40 0.02 -7.82
N HIS A 140 -17.14 0.69 -6.70
CA HIS A 140 -16.84 0.02 -5.44
C HIS A 140 -18.08 -0.73 -4.92
N ARG A 141 -17.88 -1.88 -4.28
CA ARG A 141 -18.96 -2.68 -3.67
C ARG A 141 -19.15 -2.36 -2.19
N PHE A 142 -18.07 -2.00 -1.51
CA PHE A 142 -18.06 -1.73 -0.07
C PHE A 142 -17.69 -0.28 0.21
N MET A 143 -18.25 0.28 1.28
CA MET A 143 -17.94 1.66 1.70
C MET A 143 -16.44 1.85 2.04
N ALA A 144 -15.76 0.80 2.49
CA ALA A 144 -14.35 0.85 2.86
C ALA A 144 -13.39 0.95 1.66
N ASP A 145 -13.87 0.70 0.44
CA ASP A 145 -13.04 0.75 -0.77
C ASP A 145 -12.89 2.18 -1.31
N PHE A 146 -13.74 3.11 -0.88
CA PHE A 146 -13.63 4.51 -1.25
C PHE A 146 -12.39 5.17 -0.63
N SER A 147 -11.63 5.82 -1.50
CA SER A 147 -10.50 6.65 -1.13
C SER A 147 -10.83 8.12 -1.32
N ARG A 148 -10.05 9.00 -0.68
CA ARG A 148 -10.19 10.46 -0.87
C ARG A 148 -10.09 10.89 -2.33
N LEU A 149 -9.31 10.15 -3.15
CA LEU A 149 -9.16 10.43 -4.57
C LEU A 149 -10.45 10.16 -5.35
N ASP A 150 -11.23 9.17 -4.94
CA ASP A 150 -12.48 8.82 -5.61
C ASP A 150 -13.51 9.96 -5.47
N PHE A 151 -13.56 10.60 -4.29
CA PHE A 151 -14.44 11.74 -4.03
C PHE A 151 -14.02 13.05 -4.72
N LEU A 152 -12.83 13.12 -5.33
CA LEU A 152 -12.47 14.27 -6.18
C LEU A 152 -13.08 14.17 -7.58
N THR A 153 -13.60 12.99 -7.92
CA THR A 153 -14.24 12.70 -9.21
C THR A 153 -15.77 12.56 -9.11
N TYR A 154 -16.30 12.73 -7.89
CA TYR A 154 -17.73 12.86 -7.60
C TYR A 154 -18.13 14.32 -7.73
#